data_AF-A0A256WQP0-F1
#
_entry.id   AF-A0A256WQP0-F1
#
_cell.length_a   1.000
_cell.length_b   1.000
_cell.length_c   1.000
_cell.angle_alpha   90.00
_cell.angle_beta   90.00
_cell.angle_gamma   90.00
#
_symmetry.space_group_name_H-M   'P 1'
#
loop_
_entity.id
_entity.type
_entity.pdbx_description
1 polymer ?
#
loop_
_entity_poly.entity_id
_entity_poly.type
_entity_poly.pdbx_seq_one_letter_code
_entity_poly.pdbx_strand_id
1 'polypeptide(L)'
;MKKLPVQNHNTELEEDKAYWRGLKNDDSDALKELFTKYYDQLYFYGLKLLGKHDLVVDTIQDIFTALWENRHKLAEVQYIKAYLFASLRNNILKPRPSNVLNNSEPSTVLNQGFHFDLSPEDIYLEEETNTENRRIIENLLKHLSPKQKEIIYLKFYNNYSNSEIGEILSIKHQSVANLLQRTINKLRNRKKLDNLYVVNMLITGLI
;
A
#
# COMPACT_ATOMS: atom_id res chain seq x y z
N MET A 1 -18.49 15.11 21.70
CA MET A 1 -18.08 14.01 20.80
C MET A 1 -18.23 14.47 19.35
N LYS A 2 -17.16 14.98 18.75
CA LYS A 2 -17.13 15.26 17.30
C LYS A 2 -17.02 13.92 16.59
N LYS A 3 -18.07 13.50 15.88
CA LYS A 3 -17.98 12.39 14.93
C LYS A 3 -16.93 12.79 13.88
N LEU A 4 -15.88 12.00 13.74
CA LEU A 4 -15.01 12.06 12.55
C LEU A 4 -15.91 11.91 11.33
N PRO A 5 -15.81 12.78 10.31
CA PRO A 5 -16.64 12.66 9.13
C PRO A 5 -16.23 11.38 8.42
N VAL A 6 -17.19 10.46 8.26
CA VAL A 6 -17.05 9.36 7.31
C VAL A 6 -16.98 10.03 5.93
N GLN A 7 -15.78 10.29 5.43
CA GLN A 7 -15.59 10.79 4.08
C GLN A 7 -16.13 9.72 3.14
N ASN A 8 -17.17 10.05 2.38
CA ASN A 8 -17.75 9.14 1.39
C ASN A 8 -16.68 8.82 0.34
N HIS A 9 -16.39 7.54 0.12
CA HIS A 9 -15.47 7.05 -0.91
C HIS A 9 -15.74 7.66 -2.30
N ASN A 10 -16.99 7.99 -2.61
CA ASN A 10 -17.36 8.66 -3.87
C ASN A 10 -16.90 10.13 -3.93
N THR A 11 -16.85 10.83 -2.79
CA THR A 11 -16.40 12.23 -2.74
C THR A 11 -14.88 12.32 -2.91
N GLU A 12 -14.13 11.43 -2.26
CA GLU A 12 -12.67 11.34 -2.44
C GLU A 12 -12.31 11.06 -3.91
N LEU A 13 -13.01 10.12 -4.54
CA LEU A 13 -12.78 9.74 -5.93
C LEU A 13 -13.03 10.90 -6.92
N GLU A 14 -14.07 11.69 -6.70
CA GLU A 14 -14.36 12.83 -7.60
C GLU A 14 -13.39 13.99 -7.39
N GLU A 15 -12.93 14.22 -6.16
CA GLU A 15 -11.86 15.17 -5.86
C GLU A 15 -10.54 14.77 -6.55
N ASP A 16 -10.16 13.50 -6.46
CA ASP A 16 -8.94 12.99 -7.11
C ASP A 16 -8.98 13.16 -8.63
N LYS A 17 -10.15 12.91 -9.23
CA LYS A 17 -10.37 13.15 -10.66
C LYS A 17 -10.31 14.63 -11.00
N ALA A 18 -10.79 15.51 -10.13
CA ALA A 18 -10.70 16.95 -10.34
C ALA A 18 -9.23 17.39 -10.37
N TYR A 19 -8.42 16.94 -9.42
CA TYR A 19 -6.98 17.21 -9.42
C TYR A 19 -6.28 16.59 -10.64
N TRP A 20 -6.63 15.37 -11.03
CA TRP A 20 -6.08 14.74 -12.23
C TRP A 20 -6.37 15.53 -13.50
N ARG A 21 -7.60 16.05 -13.65
CA ARG A 21 -7.97 16.92 -14.77
C ARG A 21 -7.23 18.26 -14.71
N GLY A 22 -7.07 18.85 -13.53
CA GLY A 22 -6.28 20.07 -13.32
C GLY A 22 -4.84 19.87 -13.79
N LEU A 23 -4.19 18.80 -13.32
CA LEU A 23 -2.83 18.43 -13.71
C LEU A 23 -2.66 18.37 -15.24
N LYS A 24 -3.61 17.73 -15.94
CA LYS A 24 -3.58 17.63 -17.41
C LYS A 24 -3.69 18.99 -18.13
N ASN A 25 -4.24 20.00 -17.44
CA ASN A 25 -4.48 21.37 -17.91
C ASN A 25 -3.46 22.38 -17.33
N ASP A 26 -2.23 21.95 -17.05
CA ASP A 26 -1.14 22.81 -16.52
C ASP A 26 -1.38 23.40 -15.12
N ASP A 27 -2.33 22.88 -14.35
CA ASP A 27 -2.55 23.31 -12.97
C ASP A 27 -1.52 22.65 -12.03
N SER A 28 -0.51 23.41 -11.62
CA SER A 28 0.51 22.96 -10.67
C SER A 28 -0.03 22.76 -9.26
N ASP A 29 -1.08 23.49 -8.88
CA ASP A 29 -1.69 23.33 -7.55
C ASP A 29 -2.40 21.97 -7.48
N ALA A 30 -3.01 21.52 -8.57
CA ALA A 30 -3.61 20.19 -8.65
C ALA A 30 -2.57 19.05 -8.43
N LEU A 31 -1.34 19.20 -8.94
CA LEU A 31 -0.26 18.25 -8.65
C LEU A 31 0.11 18.28 -7.17
N LYS A 32 0.21 19.48 -6.59
CA LYS A 32 0.57 19.69 -5.19
C LYS A 32 -0.47 19.10 -4.24
N GLU A 33 -1.76 19.21 -4.56
CA GLU A 33 -2.83 18.59 -3.78
C GLU A 33 -2.74 17.07 -3.82
N LEU A 34 -2.52 16.46 -4.99
CA LEU A 34 -2.27 15.02 -5.12
C LEU A 34 -1.03 14.57 -4.32
N PHE A 35 0.05 15.34 -4.40
CA PHE A 35 1.27 15.06 -3.65
C PHE A 35 1.00 15.09 -2.15
N THR A 36 0.45 16.18 -1.65
CA THR A 36 0.17 16.38 -0.22
C THR A 36 -0.79 15.31 0.32
N LYS A 37 -1.82 14.95 -0.46
CA LYS A 37 -2.82 13.95 -0.08
C LYS A 37 -2.26 12.54 0.06
N TYR A 38 -1.31 12.16 -0.79
CA TYR A 38 -0.84 10.77 -0.88
C TYR A 38 0.60 10.53 -0.43
N TYR A 39 1.38 11.56 -0.18
CA TYR A 39 2.80 11.44 0.18
C TYR A 39 3.02 10.46 1.33
N ASP A 40 2.35 10.66 2.47
CA ASP A 40 2.53 9.82 3.67
C ASP A 40 2.14 8.37 3.39
N GLN A 41 1.02 8.14 2.71
CA GLN A 41 0.51 6.81 2.40
C GLN A 41 1.46 6.05 1.44
N LEU A 42 1.99 6.75 0.43
CA LEU A 42 3.01 6.22 -0.48
C LEU A 42 4.32 5.95 0.25
N TYR A 43 4.74 6.86 1.11
CA TYR A 43 5.97 6.75 1.88
C TYR A 43 5.95 5.51 2.79
N PHE A 44 4.91 5.33 3.61
CA PHE A 44 4.80 4.17 4.48
C PHE A 44 4.69 2.86 3.71
N TYR A 45 3.95 2.85 2.59
CA TYR A 45 3.87 1.67 1.73
C TYR A 45 5.24 1.34 1.08
N GLY A 46 5.94 2.35 0.57
CA GLY A 46 7.28 2.21 0.01
C GLY A 46 8.30 1.72 1.03
N LEU A 47 8.22 2.20 2.29
CA LEU A 47 9.06 1.71 3.38
C LEU A 47 8.82 0.23 3.67
N LYS A 48 7.56 -0.22 3.68
CA LYS A 48 7.25 -1.65 3.84
C LYS A 48 7.70 -2.48 2.63
N LEU A 49 7.85 -1.89 1.45
CA LEU A 49 8.38 -2.58 0.26
C LEU A 49 9.92 -2.66 0.23
N LEU A 50 10.61 -1.59 0.60
CA LEU A 50 12.03 -1.39 0.31
C LEU A 50 12.92 -1.24 1.55
N GLY A 51 12.35 -0.82 2.69
CA GLY A 51 13.08 -0.61 3.96
C GLY A 51 14.11 0.53 3.95
N LYS A 52 14.26 1.28 2.84
CA LYS A 52 15.25 2.35 2.68
C LYS A 52 14.56 3.70 2.47
N HIS A 53 14.60 4.55 3.50
CA HIS A 53 13.95 5.87 3.52
C HIS A 53 14.28 6.72 2.30
N ASP A 54 15.56 6.99 2.06
CA ASP A 54 16.00 7.88 0.99
C ASP A 54 15.51 7.41 -0.39
N LEU A 55 15.63 6.12 -0.67
CA LEU A 55 15.17 5.56 -1.94
C LEU A 55 13.65 5.65 -2.13
N VAL A 56 12.86 5.57 -1.05
CA VAL A 56 11.40 5.71 -1.14
C VAL A 56 11.04 7.17 -1.44
N VAL A 57 11.67 8.13 -0.75
CA VAL A 57 11.45 9.55 -0.99
C VAL A 57 11.82 9.91 -2.43
N ASP A 58 12.99 9.49 -2.89
CA ASP A 58 13.45 9.71 -4.27
C ASP A 58 12.47 9.10 -5.28
N THR A 59 12.00 7.87 -5.04
CA THR A 59 11.04 7.23 -5.96
C THR A 59 9.70 7.95 -6.01
N ILE A 60 9.22 8.47 -4.87
CA ILE A 60 8.00 9.28 -4.84
C ILE A 60 8.22 10.57 -5.64
N GLN A 61 9.33 11.27 -5.44
CA GLN A 61 9.67 12.46 -6.21
C GLN A 61 9.73 12.17 -7.71
N ASP A 62 10.38 11.08 -8.13
CA ASP A 62 10.45 10.67 -9.53
C ASP A 62 9.06 10.45 -10.14
N ILE A 63 8.13 9.85 -9.40
CA ILE A 63 6.74 9.64 -9.87
C ILE A 63 6.03 10.96 -10.11
N PHE A 64 6.09 11.89 -9.15
CA PHE A 64 5.40 13.17 -9.27
C PHE A 64 6.05 14.08 -10.33
N THR A 65 7.39 14.03 -10.47
CA THR A 65 8.10 14.68 -11.58
C THR A 65 7.66 14.10 -12.92
N ALA A 66 7.62 12.78 -13.07
CA ALA A 66 7.19 12.13 -14.31
C ALA A 66 5.72 12.44 -14.64
N LEU A 67 4.85 12.54 -13.63
CA LEU A 67 3.46 12.98 -13.81
C LEU A 67 3.39 14.39 -14.39
N TRP A 68 4.17 15.32 -13.85
CA TRP A 68 4.22 16.70 -14.35
C TRP A 68 4.78 16.78 -15.77
N GLU A 69 5.91 16.13 -16.03
CA GLU A 69 6.55 16.14 -17.35
C GLU A 69 5.66 15.54 -18.45
N ASN A 70 4.90 14.50 -18.10
CA ASN A 70 4.02 13.79 -19.04
C ASN A 70 2.55 14.20 -18.95
N ARG A 71 2.21 15.28 -18.23
CA ARG A 71 0.82 15.64 -17.86
C ARG A 71 -0.15 15.67 -19.05
N HIS A 72 0.25 16.19 -20.20
CA HIS A 72 -0.61 16.25 -21.40
C HIS A 72 -0.86 14.89 -22.08
N LYS A 73 -0.04 13.88 -21.76
CA LYS A 73 -0.12 12.52 -22.32
C LYS A 73 -0.71 11.53 -21.33
N LEU A 74 -1.06 11.97 -20.13
CA LEU A 74 -1.65 11.10 -19.11
C LEU A 74 -3.01 10.57 -19.58
N ALA A 75 -3.15 9.25 -19.51
CA ALA A 75 -4.42 8.59 -19.72
C ALA A 75 -5.43 9.01 -18.63
N GLU A 76 -6.71 8.82 -18.93
CA GLU A 76 -7.73 8.84 -17.88
C GLU A 76 -7.52 7.63 -16.96
N VAL A 77 -7.52 7.88 -15.66
CA VAL A 77 -7.32 6.86 -14.62
C VAL A 77 -8.58 6.78 -13.80
N GLN A 78 -9.08 5.56 -13.60
CA GLN A 78 -10.29 5.35 -12.79
C GLN A 78 -10.01 5.58 -11.30
N TYR A 79 -8.90 5.04 -10.78
CA TYR A 79 -8.50 5.13 -9.38
C TYR A 79 -7.08 5.73 -9.26
N ILE A 80 -6.99 7.06 -9.10
CA ILE A 80 -5.71 7.79 -9.08
C ILE A 80 -4.81 7.27 -7.95
N LYS A 81 -5.39 7.07 -6.75
CA LYS A 81 -4.71 6.49 -5.60
C LYS A 81 -4.05 5.13 -5.94
N ALA A 82 -4.81 4.20 -6.51
CA ALA A 82 -4.30 2.88 -6.89
C ALA A 82 -3.19 2.98 -7.95
N TYR A 83 -3.33 3.89 -8.92
CA TYR A 83 -2.30 4.16 -9.92
C TYR A 83 -0.98 4.66 -9.31
N LEU A 84 -1.04 5.56 -8.33
CA LEU A 84 0.16 6.06 -7.65
C LEU A 84 0.87 4.94 -6.87
N PHE A 85 0.11 4.10 -6.16
CA PHE A 85 0.64 2.94 -5.45
C PHE A 85 1.25 1.91 -6.40
N ALA A 86 0.59 1.63 -7.52
CA ALA A 86 1.11 0.76 -8.57
C ALA A 86 2.42 1.31 -9.14
N SER A 87 2.47 2.62 -9.40
CA SER A 87 3.65 3.30 -9.94
C SER A 87 4.83 3.22 -8.96
N LEU A 88 4.60 3.45 -7.67
CA LEU A 88 5.62 3.30 -6.63
C LEU A 88 6.16 1.87 -6.58
N ARG A 89 5.26 0.90 -6.45
CA ARG A 89 5.60 -0.51 -6.38
C ARG A 89 6.41 -0.94 -7.61
N ASN A 90 5.98 -0.55 -8.80
CA ASN A 90 6.65 -0.93 -10.05
C ASN A 90 8.04 -0.30 -10.16
N ASN A 91 8.22 0.96 -9.75
CA ASN A 91 9.53 1.60 -9.76
C ASN A 91 10.49 0.98 -8.73
N ILE A 92 10.00 0.64 -7.52
CA ILE A 92 10.79 -0.03 -6.49
C ILE A 92 11.21 -1.45 -6.94
N LEU A 93 10.29 -2.21 -7.53
CA LEU A 93 10.54 -3.60 -7.94
C LEU A 93 11.20 -3.72 -9.32
N LYS A 94 11.40 -2.61 -10.03
CA LYS A 94 12.03 -2.62 -11.36
C LYS A 94 13.46 -3.14 -11.23
N PRO A 95 13.84 -4.21 -11.96
CA PRO A 95 15.22 -4.68 -11.94
C PRO A 95 16.11 -3.58 -12.54
N ARG A 96 16.98 -2.98 -11.72
CA ARG A 96 17.97 -2.01 -12.19
C ARG A 96 19.10 -2.78 -12.88
N PRO A 97 19.47 -2.44 -14.14
CA PRO A 97 20.58 -3.09 -14.81
C PRO A 97 21.87 -2.86 -14.00
N SER A 98 22.61 -3.93 -13.74
CA SER A 98 23.82 -4.00 -12.91
C SER A 98 25.03 -3.20 -13.44
N ASN A 99 24.86 -2.36 -14.46
CA ASN A 99 25.97 -1.72 -15.18
C ASN A 99 26.26 -0.27 -14.76
N VAL A 100 25.68 0.22 -13.66
CA VAL A 100 25.92 1.60 -13.16
C VAL A 100 26.49 1.64 -11.74
N LEU A 101 26.66 0.49 -11.06
CA LEU A 101 27.22 0.44 -9.70
C LEU A 101 28.67 -0.05 -9.73
N ASN A 102 29.57 0.79 -10.24
CA ASN A 102 30.92 0.80 -9.68
C ASN A 102 30.82 1.48 -8.30
N ASN A 103 31.23 0.73 -7.28
CA ASN A 103 31.25 1.03 -5.85
C ASN A 103 29.93 0.83 -5.08
N SER A 104 29.99 -0.20 -4.23
CA SER A 104 29.23 -0.37 -2.98
C SER A 104 27.71 -0.47 -3.10
N GLU A 105 27.25 -1.65 -3.50
CA GLU A 105 26.18 -2.46 -2.88
C GLU A 105 25.61 -3.35 -3.99
N PRO A 106 25.66 -4.70 -3.87
CA PRO A 106 25.10 -5.57 -4.88
C PRO A 106 23.59 -5.32 -4.98
N SER A 107 23.05 -5.65 -6.14
CA SER A 107 21.63 -5.73 -6.52
C SER A 107 20.78 -6.69 -5.65
N THR A 108 21.11 -6.84 -4.38
CA THR A 108 20.44 -7.66 -3.36
C THR A 108 19.13 -7.08 -2.85
N VAL A 109 18.79 -5.85 -3.24
CA VAL A 109 17.58 -5.15 -2.77
C VAL A 109 16.29 -5.84 -3.26
N LEU A 110 16.36 -6.59 -4.37
CA LEU A 110 15.21 -7.27 -4.97
C LEU A 110 14.69 -8.48 -4.16
N ASN A 111 15.39 -8.91 -3.09
CA ASN A 111 15.00 -10.05 -2.25
C ASN A 111 14.55 -9.66 -0.83
N GLN A 112 14.46 -8.37 -0.51
CA GLN A 112 13.87 -7.93 0.75
C GLN A 112 12.35 -7.94 0.61
N GLY A 113 11.74 -9.08 0.93
CA GLY A 113 10.29 -9.26 0.84
C GLY A 113 9.54 -8.28 1.74
N PHE A 114 8.32 -7.91 1.34
CA PHE A 114 7.42 -6.99 2.07
C PHE A 114 7.58 -7.08 3.59
N HIS A 115 8.22 -6.04 4.14
CA HIS A 115 8.52 -5.86 5.56
C HIS A 115 7.25 -5.41 6.26
N PHE A 116 6.45 -6.40 6.62
CA PHE A 116 5.32 -6.20 7.52
C PHE A 116 5.83 -6.28 8.96
N ASP A 117 6.44 -5.20 9.43
CA ASP A 117 6.49 -4.91 10.86
C ASP A 117 5.35 -3.93 11.16
N LEU A 118 4.51 -4.28 12.14
CA LEU A 118 3.47 -3.39 12.64
C LEU A 118 4.18 -2.22 13.31
N SER A 119 4.17 -1.02 12.72
CA SER A 119 4.67 0.14 13.47
C SER A 119 3.67 0.46 14.58
N PRO A 120 4.08 1.11 15.69
CA PRO A 120 3.17 1.57 16.73
C PRO A 120 2.02 2.44 16.18
N GLU A 121 2.24 3.12 15.06
CA GLU A 121 1.27 3.99 14.40
C GLU A 121 0.22 3.25 13.56
N ASP A 122 0.45 1.98 13.18
CA ASP A 122 -0.49 1.18 12.38
C ASP A 122 -1.74 0.74 13.17
N ILE A 123 -1.77 0.93 14.50
CA ILE A 123 -2.88 0.53 15.39
C ILE A 123 -3.11 1.62 16.44
N TYR A 124 -3.83 2.66 16.06
CA TYR A 124 -4.33 3.64 17.04
C TYR A 124 -5.57 3.09 17.75
N LEU A 125 -5.40 2.16 18.69
CA LEU A 125 -6.47 1.77 19.61
C LEU A 125 -5.92 1.11 20.90
N GLU A 126 -5.86 1.88 21.99
CA GLU A 126 -5.88 1.51 23.43
C GLU A 126 -4.96 0.39 23.99
N GLU A 127 -4.37 0.70 25.15
CA GLU A 127 -3.29 0.00 25.84
C GLU A 127 -3.64 -1.41 26.39
N GLU A 128 -2.59 -2.22 26.52
CA GLU A 128 -2.46 -3.50 27.25
C GLU A 128 -3.10 -4.75 26.62
N THR A 129 -4.35 -4.71 26.14
CA THR A 129 -4.96 -5.85 25.39
C THR A 129 -4.28 -6.05 24.03
N ASN A 130 -3.63 -4.99 23.53
CA ASN A 130 -3.07 -4.94 22.19
C ASN A 130 -1.73 -5.69 22.06
N THR A 131 -0.97 -5.88 23.14
CA THR A 131 0.35 -6.53 23.08
C THR A 131 0.27 -8.03 22.76
N GLU A 132 -0.70 -8.76 23.31
CA GLU A 132 -0.93 -10.17 22.97
C GLU A 132 -1.49 -10.31 21.56
N ASN A 133 -2.45 -9.46 21.19
CA ASN A 133 -3.02 -9.43 19.84
C ASN A 133 -1.95 -9.10 18.80
N ARG A 134 -1.08 -8.12 19.07
CA ARG A 134 0.07 -7.76 18.23
C ARG A 134 1.00 -8.95 18.06
N ARG A 135 1.40 -9.63 19.13
CA ARG A 135 2.22 -10.86 19.05
C ARG A 135 1.54 -11.95 18.21
N ILE A 136 0.23 -12.11 18.35
CA ILE A 136 -0.53 -13.06 17.56
C ILE A 136 -0.52 -12.68 16.07
N ILE A 137 -0.79 -11.43 15.74
CA ILE A 137 -0.79 -10.92 14.36
C ILE A 137 0.61 -11.05 13.76
N GLU A 138 1.66 -10.59 14.45
CA GLU A 138 3.04 -10.75 14.02
C GLU A 138 3.40 -12.22 13.75
N ASN A 139 3.00 -13.14 14.62
CA ASN A 139 3.24 -14.58 14.44
C ASN A 139 2.47 -15.13 13.22
N LEU A 140 1.20 -14.76 13.06
CA LEU A 140 0.39 -15.12 11.90
C LEU A 140 1.04 -14.65 10.59
N LEU A 141 1.54 -13.42 10.57
CA LEU A 141 2.16 -12.80 9.41
C LEU A 141 3.53 -13.41 9.10
N LYS A 142 4.31 -13.86 10.08
CA LYS A 142 5.59 -14.58 9.85
C LYS A 142 5.43 -15.80 8.93
N HIS A 143 4.26 -16.41 8.90
CA HIS A 143 3.99 -17.58 8.06
C HIS A 143 3.44 -17.23 6.67
N LEU A 144 3.17 -15.97 6.40
CA LEU A 144 2.73 -15.50 5.09
C LEU A 144 3.93 -15.22 4.19
N SER A 145 3.79 -15.57 2.90
CA SER A 145 4.78 -15.13 1.92
C SER A 145 4.71 -13.60 1.75
N PRO A 146 5.76 -12.93 1.22
CA PRO A 146 5.75 -11.48 1.02
C PRO A 146 4.49 -10.97 0.28
N LYS A 147 4.09 -11.68 -0.78
CA LYS A 147 2.88 -11.35 -1.55
C LYS A 147 1.58 -11.52 -0.75
N GLN A 148 1.54 -12.48 0.18
CA GLN A 148 0.40 -12.68 1.09
C GLN A 148 0.36 -11.60 2.19
N LYS A 149 1.51 -11.10 2.65
CA LYS A 149 1.56 -9.95 3.56
C LYS A 149 1.10 -8.67 2.87
N GLU A 150 1.61 -8.42 1.68
CA GLU A 150 1.29 -7.25 0.87
C GLU A 150 -0.22 -7.15 0.59
N ILE A 151 -0.87 -8.24 0.19
CA ILE A 151 -2.32 -8.22 -0.07
C ILE A 151 -3.17 -8.01 1.19
N ILE A 152 -2.72 -8.49 2.35
CA ILE A 152 -3.38 -8.26 3.64
C ILE A 152 -3.23 -6.79 4.04
N TYR A 153 -2.03 -6.22 3.87
CA TYR A 153 -1.78 -4.81 4.13
C TYR A 153 -2.70 -3.92 3.28
N LEU A 154 -2.68 -4.11 1.96
CA LEU A 154 -3.51 -3.32 1.05
C LEU A 154 -5.01 -3.48 1.36
N LYS A 155 -5.46 -4.69 1.70
CA LYS A 155 -6.88 -4.95 1.94
C LYS A 155 -7.38 -4.40 3.25
N PHE A 156 -6.64 -4.61 4.34
CA PHE A 156 -7.15 -4.39 5.70
C PHE A 156 -6.56 -3.17 6.39
N TYR A 157 -5.39 -2.67 5.97
CA TYR A 157 -4.77 -1.46 6.54
C TYR A 157 -5.03 -0.24 5.67
N ASN A 158 -5.06 -0.40 4.34
CA ASN A 158 -5.36 0.70 3.42
C ASN A 158 -6.78 0.67 2.85
N ASN A 159 -7.61 -0.31 3.23
CA ASN A 159 -9.01 -0.46 2.81
C ASN A 159 -9.25 -0.51 1.29
N TYR A 160 -8.28 -0.96 0.50
CA TYR A 160 -8.45 -1.06 -0.95
C TYR A 160 -9.49 -2.12 -1.36
N SER A 161 -10.26 -1.81 -2.40
CA SER A 161 -11.10 -2.79 -3.08
C SER A 161 -10.25 -3.85 -3.79
N ASN A 162 -10.85 -5.00 -4.07
CA ASN A 162 -10.13 -6.05 -4.79
C ASN A 162 -9.73 -5.62 -6.21
N SER A 163 -10.44 -4.65 -6.80
CA SER A 163 -10.14 -4.08 -8.11
C SER A 163 -8.90 -3.21 -8.04
N GLU A 164 -8.85 -2.28 -7.08
CA GLU A 164 -7.69 -1.41 -6.84
C GLU A 164 -6.44 -2.22 -6.47
N ILE A 165 -6.57 -3.26 -5.63
CA ILE A 165 -5.47 -4.17 -5.33
C ILE A 165 -4.98 -4.87 -6.60
N GLY A 166 -5.88 -5.20 -7.52
CA GLY A 166 -5.53 -5.79 -8.82
C GLY A 166 -4.67 -4.86 -9.66
N GLU A 167 -5.01 -3.56 -9.66
CA GLU A 167 -4.21 -2.52 -10.31
C GLU A 167 -2.83 -2.38 -9.66
N ILE A 168 -2.78 -2.24 -8.33
CA ILE A 168 -1.53 -2.09 -7.55
C ILE A 168 -0.59 -3.27 -7.77
N LEU A 169 -1.11 -4.50 -7.68
CA LEU A 169 -0.31 -5.72 -7.81
C LEU A 169 -0.13 -6.18 -9.26
N SER A 170 -0.73 -5.49 -10.23
CA SER A 170 -0.76 -5.88 -11.65
C SER A 170 -1.24 -7.33 -11.87
N ILE A 171 -2.32 -7.72 -11.19
CA ILE A 171 -2.97 -9.03 -11.34
C ILE A 171 -4.47 -8.88 -11.52
N LYS A 172 -5.13 -9.90 -12.09
CA LYS A 172 -6.59 -9.87 -12.29
C LYS A 172 -7.33 -9.82 -10.96
N HIS A 173 -8.48 -9.14 -10.92
CA HIS A 173 -9.40 -9.09 -9.76
C HIS A 173 -9.69 -10.50 -9.19
N GLN A 174 -9.93 -11.49 -10.04
CA GLN A 174 -10.14 -12.88 -9.58
C GLN A 174 -8.91 -13.47 -8.89
N SER A 175 -7.70 -13.13 -9.35
CA SER A 175 -6.45 -13.56 -8.72
C SER A 175 -6.27 -12.92 -7.35
N VAL A 176 -6.69 -11.66 -7.16
CA VAL A 176 -6.74 -10.99 -5.85
C VAL A 176 -7.68 -11.74 -4.91
N ALA A 177 -8.92 -12.00 -5.33
CA ALA A 177 -9.90 -12.72 -4.54
C ALA A 177 -9.41 -14.12 -4.13
N ASN A 178 -8.85 -14.87 -5.08
CA ASN A 178 -8.29 -16.20 -4.82
C ASN A 178 -7.10 -16.13 -3.84
N LEU A 179 -6.22 -15.14 -3.98
CA LEU A 179 -5.06 -14.96 -3.11
C LEU A 179 -5.48 -14.55 -1.69
N LEU A 180 -6.46 -13.65 -1.55
CA LEU A 180 -7.06 -13.29 -0.26
C LEU A 180 -7.68 -14.51 0.41
N GLN A 181 -8.51 -15.27 -0.31
CA GLN A 181 -9.17 -16.46 0.22
C GLN A 181 -8.14 -17.50 0.70
N ARG A 182 -7.12 -17.79 -0.11
CA ARG A 182 -6.03 -18.71 0.26
C ARG A 182 -5.27 -18.22 1.49
N THR A 183 -5.03 -16.91 1.58
CA THR A 183 -4.31 -16.28 2.70
C THR A 183 -5.14 -16.38 3.98
N ILE A 184 -6.41 -16.00 3.94
CA ILE A 184 -7.34 -16.10 5.08
C ILE A 184 -7.48 -17.55 5.54
N ASN A 185 -7.65 -18.50 4.63
CA ASN A 185 -7.74 -19.92 5.00
C ASN A 185 -6.45 -20.43 5.66
N LYS A 186 -5.30 -19.99 5.17
CA LYS A 186 -3.99 -20.31 5.77
C LYS A 186 -3.87 -19.75 7.19
N LEU A 187 -4.35 -18.53 7.43
CA LEU A 187 -4.39 -17.92 8.77
C LEU A 187 -5.36 -18.67 9.70
N ARG A 188 -6.55 -19.02 9.22
CA ARG A 188 -7.56 -19.78 9.98
C ARG A 188 -7.07 -21.17 10.38
N ASN A 189 -6.50 -21.93 9.44
CA ASN A 189 -6.06 -23.31 9.69
C ASN A 189 -4.86 -23.41 10.64
N ARG A 190 -4.09 -22.32 10.82
CA ARG A 190 -2.94 -22.29 11.72
C ARG A 190 -3.33 -22.14 13.19
N LYS A 191 -4.56 -21.73 13.51
CA LYS A 191 -5.04 -21.64 14.89
C LYS A 191 -6.03 -22.77 15.18
N LYS A 192 -5.70 -23.63 16.15
CA LYS A 192 -6.72 -24.34 16.92
C LYS A 192 -7.48 -23.29 17.74
N LEU A 193 -8.78 -23.16 17.44
CA LEU A 193 -9.90 -22.48 18.09
C LEU A 193 -9.76 -21.33 19.12
N ASP A 194 -8.64 -21.08 19.78
CA ASP A 194 -8.63 -20.20 20.97
C ASP A 194 -8.50 -18.70 20.68
N ASN A 195 -8.48 -18.29 19.40
CA ASN A 195 -8.32 -16.87 19.04
C ASN A 195 -8.95 -16.49 17.70
N LEU A 196 -10.13 -17.05 17.42
CA LEU A 196 -10.93 -16.71 16.25
C LEU A 196 -11.29 -15.21 16.21
N TYR A 197 -11.37 -14.56 17.37
CA TYR A 197 -11.63 -13.13 17.52
C TYR A 197 -10.58 -12.26 16.83
N VAL A 198 -9.27 -12.55 16.97
CA VAL A 198 -8.20 -11.74 16.34
C VAL A 198 -8.18 -11.89 14.82
N VAL A 199 -8.46 -13.10 14.33
CA VAL A 199 -8.60 -13.34 12.89
C VAL A 199 -9.85 -12.65 12.35
N ASN A 200 -10.97 -12.68 13.09
CA ASN A 200 -12.16 -11.95 12.72
C ASN A 200 -11.94 -10.43 12.79
N MET A 201 -11.21 -9.92 13.78
CA MET A 201 -10.82 -8.52 13.94
C MET A 201 -10.03 -8.02 12.72
N LEU A 202 -9.04 -8.79 12.27
CA LEU A 202 -8.32 -8.53 11.02
C LEU A 202 -9.26 -8.57 9.79
N ILE A 203 -10.23 -9.49 9.75
CA ILE A 203 -11.14 -9.66 8.61
C ILE A 203 -12.24 -8.57 8.57
N THR A 204 -12.69 -8.08 9.72
CA THR A 204 -13.75 -7.06 9.83
C THR A 204 -13.20 -5.64 9.75
N GLY A 205 -11.88 -5.46 9.75
CA GLY A 205 -11.25 -4.13 9.72
C GLY A 205 -11.49 -3.33 11.00
N LEU A 206 -11.77 -4.00 12.12
CA LEU A 206 -11.78 -3.39 13.45
C LEU A 206 -10.36 -3.47 13.99
N ILE A 207 -9.45 -2.65 13.47
CA ILE A 207 -8.11 -2.44 14.03
C ILE A 207 -8.08 -1.00 14.54
#